data_AF-A0AAE2ZP47-F1
#
_entry.id   AF-A0AAE2ZP47-F1
#
_cell.length_a   1.000
_cell.length_b   1.000
_cell.length_c   1.000
_cell.angle_alpha   90.00
_cell.angle_beta   90.00
_cell.angle_gamma   90.00
#
_symmetry.space_group_name_H-M   'P 1'
#
loop_
_entity.id
_entity.type
_entity.pdbx_description
1 polymer ?
#
loop_
_entity_poly.entity_id
_entity_poly.type
_entity_poly.pdbx_seq_one_letter_code
_entity_poly.pdbx_strand_id
1 'polypeptide(L)'
;MLENLALKLSTVSVSSIVALNILFMIIGGLFAPVFARSLGELDRAPYFAYSFLLFLALSVTMQFWLAAPIAMSGGFFWLLYLVQFISFIIYGFLVAVLAMARSRDIFGHGYGAILAFIPFVGFYLMFARGQDLFSERKIMAPRYFSGAMGVVIGLLSVVVGFVLVNSLSERVQRITENRFSAPDMQEKGFDISLRTYGLTRTLGLVAEGVDVPVKFDDGRILIRIETEGDTLLYIYSVVSDDGASVERWRRGLTQGNCNNAQLRQLFEAGATIEHVFLSRSDGYEDGRVTIDRETCGI
;
A
#
# COMPACT_ATOMS: atom_id res chain seq x y z
N MET A 1 12.33 14.35 -1.77
CA MET A 1 11.42 14.42 -2.94
C MET A 1 10.90 13.06 -3.36
N LEU A 2 11.76 12.06 -3.62
CA LEU A 2 11.33 10.69 -3.98
C LEU A 2 10.49 10.02 -2.89
N GLU A 3 10.85 10.22 -1.61
CA GLU A 3 10.07 9.67 -0.50
C GLU A 3 8.64 10.20 -0.46
N ASN A 4 8.45 11.52 -0.60
CA ASN A 4 7.11 12.11 -0.66
C ASN A 4 6.29 11.58 -1.85
N LEU A 5 6.95 11.32 -2.99
CA LEU A 5 6.30 10.70 -4.14
C LEU A 5 5.86 9.27 -3.82
N ALA A 6 6.70 8.48 -3.14
CA ALA A 6 6.37 7.11 -2.72
C ALA A 6 5.21 7.09 -1.71
N LEU A 7 5.22 8.00 -0.73
CA LEU A 7 4.11 8.16 0.21
C LEU A 7 2.82 8.53 -0.54
N LYS A 8 2.89 9.49 -1.47
CA LYS A 8 1.74 9.84 -2.31
C LYS A 8 1.25 8.67 -3.17
N LEU A 9 2.15 7.82 -3.67
CA LEU A 9 1.79 6.60 -4.40
C LEU A 9 1.08 5.58 -3.51
N SER A 10 1.41 5.51 -2.21
CA SER A 10 0.71 4.60 -1.27
C SER A 10 -0.72 5.02 -0.94
N THR A 11 -1.08 6.28 -1.18
CA THR A 11 -2.44 6.78 -0.96
C THR A 11 -3.33 6.63 -2.19
N VAL A 12 -2.78 6.23 -3.34
CA VAL A 12 -3.56 6.06 -4.57
C VAL A 12 -4.36 4.76 -4.48
N SER A 13 -5.53 4.73 -5.13
CA SER A 13 -6.35 3.52 -5.22
C SER A 13 -5.57 2.32 -5.74
N VAL A 14 -5.93 1.13 -5.25
CA VAL A 14 -5.36 -0.16 -5.67
C VAL A 14 -5.42 -0.32 -7.19
N SER A 15 -6.53 0.07 -7.81
CA SER A 15 -6.73 0.01 -9.26
C SER A 15 -5.69 0.81 -10.04
N SER A 16 -5.31 1.98 -9.54
CA SER A 16 -4.29 2.82 -10.19
C SER A 16 -2.89 2.21 -10.06
N ILE A 17 -2.55 1.61 -8.91
CA ILE A 17 -1.28 0.90 -8.73
C ILE A 17 -1.21 -0.30 -9.66
N VAL A 18 -2.31 -1.05 -9.80
CA VAL A 18 -2.43 -2.16 -10.75
C VAL A 18 -2.22 -1.68 -12.19
N ALA A 19 -2.89 -0.58 -12.59
CA ALA A 19 -2.71 0.00 -13.92
C ALA A 19 -1.27 0.43 -14.20
N LEU A 20 -0.60 1.03 -13.21
CA LEU A 20 0.80 1.44 -13.30
C LEU A 20 1.74 0.23 -13.46
N ASN A 21 1.50 -0.84 -12.71
CA ASN A 21 2.25 -2.10 -12.82
C ASN A 21 2.07 -2.75 -14.21
N ILE A 22 0.85 -2.74 -14.75
CA ILE A 22 0.57 -3.20 -16.12
C ILE A 22 1.32 -2.33 -17.14
N LEU A 23 1.33 -1.01 -16.96
CA LEU A 23 2.08 -0.11 -17.84
C LEU A 23 3.58 -0.43 -17.84
N PHE A 24 4.20 -0.60 -16.67
CA PHE A 24 5.61 -0.96 -16.57
C PHE A 24 5.91 -2.34 -17.17
N MET A 25 4.99 -3.29 -17.03
CA MET A 25 5.07 -4.58 -17.70
C MET A 25 5.03 -4.45 -19.23
N ILE A 26 4.14 -3.61 -19.77
CA ILE A 26 4.07 -3.34 -21.22
C ILE A 26 5.36 -2.68 -21.70
N ILE A 27 5.87 -1.69 -20.96
CA ILE A 27 7.15 -1.03 -21.27
C ILE A 27 8.28 -2.08 -21.36
N GLY A 28 8.37 -2.98 -20.39
CA GLY A 28 9.32 -4.11 -20.45
C GLY A 28 9.15 -4.98 -21.68
N GLY A 29 7.90 -5.29 -22.03
CA GLY A 29 7.56 -6.07 -23.23
C GLY A 29 8.01 -5.40 -24.54
N LEU A 30 7.89 -4.07 -24.65
CA LEU A 30 8.31 -3.30 -25.81
C LEU A 30 9.83 -3.33 -26.05
N PHE A 31 10.62 -3.54 -24.99
CA PHE A 31 12.08 -3.70 -25.11
C PHE A 31 12.48 -5.08 -25.63
N ALA A 32 11.63 -6.11 -25.49
CA ALA A 32 12.00 -7.48 -25.85
C ALA A 32 12.36 -7.66 -27.34
N PRO A 33 11.62 -7.15 -28.32
CA PRO A 33 12.00 -7.25 -29.74
C PRO A 33 13.34 -6.59 -30.08
N VAL A 34 13.72 -5.56 -29.31
CA VAL A 34 14.97 -4.81 -29.54
C VAL A 34 16.17 -5.62 -29.05
N PHE A 35 16.11 -6.16 -27.83
CA PHE A 35 17.24 -6.82 -27.18
C PHE A 35 17.27 -8.34 -27.36
N ALA A 36 16.13 -9.00 -27.55
CA ALA A 36 15.99 -10.45 -27.58
C ALA A 36 15.48 -10.94 -28.94
N ARG A 37 16.28 -10.71 -30.00
CA ARG A 37 16.00 -11.14 -31.39
C ARG A 37 16.10 -12.65 -31.63
N SER A 38 15.90 -13.48 -30.59
CA SER A 38 16.00 -14.94 -30.70
C SER A 38 15.08 -15.47 -31.80
N LEU A 39 15.60 -16.35 -32.66
CA LEU A 39 14.83 -17.08 -33.68
C LEU A 39 14.22 -18.38 -33.16
N GLY A 40 14.41 -18.69 -31.87
CA GLY A 40 13.96 -19.93 -31.27
C GLY A 40 12.44 -20.04 -31.19
N GLU A 41 11.96 -21.27 -31.35
CA GLU A 41 10.56 -21.66 -31.24
C GLU A 41 10.34 -22.42 -29.93
N LEU A 42 9.20 -22.17 -29.27
CA LEU A 42 8.91 -22.75 -27.96
C LEU A 42 7.59 -23.54 -28.00
N ASP A 43 7.63 -24.80 -27.60
CA ASP A 43 6.44 -25.66 -27.49
C ASP A 43 5.50 -25.20 -26.36
N ARG A 44 4.26 -25.70 -26.38
CA ARG A 44 3.18 -25.33 -25.44
C ARG A 44 3.52 -25.56 -23.97
N ALA A 45 3.98 -26.76 -23.63
CA ALA A 45 4.23 -27.15 -22.23
C ALA A 45 5.39 -26.34 -21.62
N PRO A 46 6.54 -26.17 -22.29
CA PRO A 46 7.59 -25.27 -21.81
C PRO A 46 7.12 -23.82 -21.70
N TYR A 47 6.36 -23.31 -22.68
CA TYR A 47 5.80 -21.95 -22.61
C TYR A 47 4.90 -21.75 -21.39
N PHE A 48 3.98 -22.69 -21.13
CA PHE A 48 3.12 -22.70 -19.96
C PHE A 48 3.93 -22.71 -18.66
N ALA A 49 4.87 -23.65 -18.55
CA ALA A 49 5.70 -23.83 -17.36
C ALA A 49 6.56 -22.59 -17.06
N TYR A 50 7.26 -22.05 -18.06
CA TYR A 50 8.10 -20.86 -17.87
C TYR A 50 7.26 -19.62 -17.54
N SER A 51 6.12 -19.42 -18.18
CA SER A 51 5.25 -18.27 -17.91
C SER A 51 4.78 -18.24 -16.45
N PHE A 52 4.39 -19.40 -15.90
CA PHE A 52 3.97 -19.48 -14.51
C PHE A 52 5.12 -19.52 -13.50
N LEU A 53 6.31 -19.99 -13.91
CA LEU A 53 7.50 -19.84 -13.10
C LEU A 53 7.93 -18.38 -12.99
N LEU A 54 7.80 -17.59 -14.06
CA LEU A 54 7.99 -16.14 -14.00
C LEU A 54 6.96 -15.47 -13.10
N PHE A 55 5.69 -15.90 -13.14
CA PHE A 55 4.66 -15.39 -12.24
C PHE A 55 4.99 -15.69 -10.77
N LEU A 56 5.46 -16.91 -10.48
CA LEU A 56 5.94 -17.28 -9.15
C LEU A 56 7.13 -16.40 -8.72
N ALA A 57 8.12 -16.21 -9.60
CA ALA A 57 9.27 -15.34 -9.32
C ALA A 57 8.82 -13.91 -9.00
N LEU A 58 7.91 -13.34 -9.79
CA LEU A 58 7.31 -12.03 -9.52
C LEU A 58 6.58 -12.01 -8.16
N SER A 59 5.82 -13.06 -7.84
CA SER A 59 5.12 -13.20 -6.56
C SER A 59 6.08 -13.24 -5.36
N VAL A 60 7.25 -13.86 -5.52
CA VAL A 60 8.32 -13.83 -4.52
C VAL A 60 8.88 -12.42 -4.35
N THR A 61 9.10 -11.68 -5.45
CA THR A 61 9.54 -10.27 -5.33
C THR A 61 8.52 -9.38 -4.63
N MET A 62 7.22 -9.70 -4.69
CA MET A 62 6.22 -8.95 -3.93
C MET A 62 6.39 -9.09 -2.41
N GLN A 63 7.10 -10.12 -1.92
CA GLN A 63 7.37 -10.27 -0.49
C GLN A 63 8.29 -9.17 0.07
N PHE A 64 8.99 -8.41 -0.76
CA PHE A 64 9.75 -7.23 -0.32
C PHE A 64 8.88 -6.18 0.38
N TRP A 65 7.56 -6.18 0.13
CA TRP A 65 6.61 -5.31 0.83
C TRP A 65 6.50 -5.58 2.33
N LEU A 66 6.95 -6.74 2.83
CA LEU A 66 7.07 -6.98 4.28
C LEU A 66 8.04 -6.01 4.97
N ALA A 67 8.97 -5.41 4.21
CA ALA A 67 9.88 -4.38 4.71
C ALA A 67 9.28 -2.96 4.73
N ALA A 68 8.02 -2.77 4.31
CA ALA A 68 7.39 -1.45 4.22
C ALA A 68 7.44 -0.64 5.52
N PRO A 69 7.14 -1.19 6.72
CA PRO A 69 7.20 -0.42 7.96
C PRO A 69 8.62 0.09 8.27
N ILE A 70 9.63 -0.75 8.00
CA ILE A 70 11.04 -0.38 8.19
C ILE A 70 11.43 0.72 7.19
N ALA A 71 11.05 0.55 5.92
CA ALA A 71 11.37 1.49 4.85
C ALA A 71 10.72 2.88 5.05
N MET A 72 9.46 2.92 5.49
CA MET A 72 8.77 4.15 5.89
C MET A 72 9.48 4.83 7.06
N SER A 73 9.81 4.07 8.12
CA SER A 73 10.47 4.63 9.30
C SER A 73 11.88 5.14 9.05
N GLY A 74 12.54 4.62 8.00
CA GLY A 74 13.91 4.96 7.61
C GLY A 74 14.02 5.97 6.46
N GLY A 75 12.90 6.42 5.89
CA GLY A 75 12.89 7.41 4.80
C GLY A 75 13.41 6.87 3.45
N PHE A 76 13.30 5.55 3.23
CA PHE A 76 13.70 4.88 1.98
C PHE A 76 12.56 4.05 1.38
N PHE A 77 11.31 4.43 1.66
CA PHE A 77 10.11 3.77 1.13
C PHE A 77 10.08 3.77 -0.41
N TRP A 78 10.63 4.80 -1.05
CA TRP A 78 10.77 4.87 -2.50
C TRP A 78 11.54 3.69 -3.13
N LEU A 79 12.45 3.04 -2.40
CA LEU A 79 13.18 1.86 -2.89
C LEU A 79 12.24 0.67 -3.14
N LEU A 80 11.19 0.52 -2.35
CA LEU A 80 10.22 -0.58 -2.53
C LEU A 80 9.46 -0.43 -3.84
N TYR A 81 9.00 0.79 -4.15
CA TYR A 81 8.37 1.08 -5.44
C TYR A 81 9.35 0.93 -6.61
N LEU A 82 10.59 1.37 -6.45
CA LEU A 82 11.61 1.19 -7.49
C LEU A 82 11.82 -0.31 -7.80
N VAL A 83 12.03 -1.14 -6.76
CA VAL A 83 12.19 -2.59 -6.92
C VAL A 83 10.94 -3.20 -7.55
N GLN A 84 9.74 -2.79 -7.14
CA GLN A 84 8.49 -3.25 -7.73
C GLN A 84 8.42 -2.93 -9.23
N PHE A 85 8.62 -1.67 -9.62
CA PHE A 85 8.52 -1.27 -11.02
C PHE A 85 9.60 -1.93 -11.89
N ILE A 86 10.84 -2.03 -11.40
CA ILE A 86 11.90 -2.78 -12.09
C ILE A 86 11.50 -4.25 -12.25
N SER A 87 10.91 -4.88 -11.21
CA SER A 87 10.45 -6.27 -11.29
C SER A 87 9.36 -6.46 -12.34
N PHE A 88 8.41 -5.53 -12.47
CA PHE A 88 7.39 -5.56 -13.52
C PHE A 88 7.98 -5.35 -14.93
N ILE A 89 8.96 -4.45 -15.09
CA ILE A 89 9.67 -4.27 -16.37
C ILE A 89 10.39 -5.56 -16.77
N ILE A 90 11.14 -6.17 -15.85
CA ILE A 90 11.86 -7.43 -16.10
C ILE A 90 10.86 -8.55 -16.43
N TYR A 91 9.78 -8.66 -15.66
CA TYR A 91 8.74 -9.65 -15.89
C TYR A 91 8.10 -9.50 -17.28
N GLY A 92 7.69 -8.28 -17.63
CA GLY A 92 7.12 -7.97 -18.95
C GLY A 92 8.07 -8.25 -20.10
N PHE A 93 9.35 -7.91 -19.94
CA PHE A 93 10.40 -8.25 -20.89
C PHE A 93 10.49 -9.77 -21.11
N LEU A 94 10.61 -10.55 -20.03
CA LEU A 94 10.75 -12.01 -20.12
C LEU A 94 9.50 -12.68 -20.69
N VAL A 95 8.30 -12.22 -20.30
CA VAL A 95 7.03 -12.70 -20.87
C VAL A 95 6.98 -12.43 -22.37
N ALA A 96 7.39 -11.25 -22.84
CA ALA A 96 7.45 -10.95 -24.27
C ALA A 96 8.47 -11.82 -25.01
N VAL A 97 9.63 -12.12 -24.42
CA VAL A 97 10.60 -13.06 -25.01
C VAL A 97 9.99 -14.45 -25.22
N LEU A 98 9.33 -14.98 -24.19
CA LEU A 98 8.66 -16.28 -24.27
C LEU A 98 7.50 -16.26 -25.28
N ALA A 99 6.71 -15.18 -25.28
CA ALA A 99 5.59 -15.01 -26.18
C ALA A 99 6.04 -14.84 -27.65
N MET A 100 7.18 -14.19 -27.91
CA MET A 100 7.78 -14.12 -29.25
C MET A 100 8.23 -15.51 -29.72
N ALA A 101 8.87 -16.30 -28.86
CA ALA A 101 9.26 -17.67 -29.20
C ALA A 101 8.05 -18.58 -29.47
N ARG A 102 6.99 -18.43 -28.67
CA ARG A 102 5.71 -19.14 -28.86
C ARG A 102 4.98 -18.68 -30.12
N SER A 103 4.97 -17.38 -30.39
CA SER A 103 4.37 -16.78 -31.58
C SER A 103 5.03 -17.31 -32.86
N ARG A 104 6.35 -17.53 -32.86
CA ARG A 104 7.05 -18.12 -34.01
C ARG A 104 6.60 -19.56 -34.28
N ASP A 105 6.41 -20.37 -33.25
CA ASP A 105 5.91 -21.74 -33.40
C ASP A 105 4.48 -21.80 -33.99
N ILE A 106 3.62 -20.83 -33.63
CA ILE A 106 2.21 -20.80 -34.07
C ILE A 106 2.04 -20.09 -35.43
N PHE A 107 2.73 -18.97 -35.65
CA PHE A 107 2.49 -18.05 -36.76
C PHE A 107 3.69 -17.91 -37.72
N GLY A 108 4.85 -18.49 -37.40
CA GLY A 108 6.09 -18.31 -38.17
C GLY A 108 6.83 -16.99 -37.91
N HIS A 109 6.28 -16.08 -37.09
CA HIS A 109 6.89 -14.78 -36.78
C HIS A 109 6.68 -14.37 -35.32
N GLY A 110 7.49 -13.42 -34.82
CA GLY A 110 7.45 -12.96 -33.41
C GLY A 110 6.38 -11.92 -33.08
N TYR A 111 5.75 -11.28 -34.08
CA TYR A 111 4.82 -10.16 -33.86
C TYR A 111 3.57 -10.49 -33.04
N GLY A 112 3.17 -11.76 -32.96
CA GLY A 112 2.05 -12.21 -32.13
C GLY A 112 2.32 -12.15 -30.63
N ALA A 113 3.53 -11.79 -30.19
CA ALA A 113 3.85 -11.63 -28.78
C ALA A 113 2.98 -10.58 -28.05
N ILE A 114 2.44 -9.60 -28.79
CA ILE A 114 1.52 -8.58 -28.23
C ILE A 114 0.28 -9.22 -27.60
N LEU A 115 -0.15 -10.39 -28.10
CA LEU A 115 -1.31 -11.12 -27.59
C LEU A 115 -1.14 -11.55 -26.12
N ALA A 116 0.10 -11.72 -25.65
CA ALA A 116 0.38 -12.08 -24.25
C ALA A 116 0.01 -10.97 -23.24
N PHE A 117 -0.09 -9.71 -23.69
CA PHE A 117 -0.42 -8.56 -22.84
C PHE A 117 -1.92 -8.25 -22.78
N ILE A 118 -2.73 -8.92 -23.60
CA ILE A 118 -4.17 -8.74 -23.62
C ILE A 118 -4.80 -9.83 -22.74
N PRO A 119 -5.45 -9.47 -21.61
CA PRO A 119 -6.18 -10.43 -20.78
C PRO A 119 -7.15 -11.23 -21.66
N PHE A 120 -7.21 -12.55 -21.47
CA PHE A 120 -7.95 -13.53 -22.29
C PHE A 120 -7.29 -13.92 -23.63
N VAL A 121 -6.83 -12.98 -24.44
CA VAL A 121 -6.23 -13.32 -25.74
C VAL A 121 -4.89 -14.04 -25.57
N GLY A 122 -4.15 -13.77 -24.48
CA GLY A 122 -2.92 -14.48 -24.14
C GLY A 122 -3.10 -16.00 -23.99
N PHE A 123 -4.30 -16.47 -23.58
CA PHE A 123 -4.57 -17.91 -23.51
C PHE A 123 -4.53 -18.58 -24.88
N TYR A 124 -4.80 -17.85 -25.95
CA TYR A 124 -4.66 -18.38 -27.31
C TYR A 124 -3.22 -18.86 -27.56
N LEU A 125 -2.20 -18.10 -27.15
CA LEU A 125 -0.80 -18.51 -27.30
C LEU A 125 -0.47 -19.79 -26.50
N MET A 126 -1.14 -20.01 -25.37
CA MET A 126 -0.96 -21.20 -24.54
C MET A 126 -1.57 -22.46 -25.18
N PHE A 127 -2.75 -22.34 -25.80
CA PHE A 127 -3.50 -23.50 -26.30
C PHE A 127 -3.36 -23.76 -27.81
N ALA A 128 -3.03 -22.75 -28.62
CA ALA A 128 -2.89 -22.88 -30.06
C ALA A 128 -1.83 -23.91 -30.45
N ARG A 129 -2.03 -24.63 -31.56
CA ARG A 129 -1.10 -25.67 -32.04
C ARG A 129 0.06 -25.04 -32.80
N GLY A 130 1.26 -25.56 -32.58
CA GLY A 130 2.41 -25.25 -33.42
C GLY A 130 2.27 -25.84 -34.82
N GLN A 131 2.86 -25.19 -35.81
CA GLN A 131 2.80 -25.64 -37.21
C GLN A 131 3.70 -26.85 -37.46
N ASP A 132 4.92 -26.85 -36.89
CA ASP A 132 5.95 -27.84 -37.19
C ASP A 132 6.32 -28.69 -35.97
N LEU A 133 6.20 -30.02 -36.12
CA LEU A 133 6.64 -30.97 -35.09
C LEU A 133 8.17 -31.14 -35.06
N PHE A 134 8.85 -30.90 -36.19
CA PHE A 134 10.28 -31.21 -36.40
C PHE A 134 11.13 -29.99 -36.81
N SER A 135 10.76 -28.79 -36.37
CA SER A 135 11.57 -27.59 -36.63
C SER A 135 12.93 -27.68 -35.92
N GLU A 136 14.02 -27.42 -36.66
CA GLU A 136 15.39 -27.34 -36.13
C GLU A 136 15.58 -26.13 -35.19
N ARG A 137 14.64 -25.17 -35.19
CA ARG A 137 14.68 -23.94 -34.38
C ARG A 137 14.05 -24.12 -33.01
N LYS A 138 13.57 -25.32 -32.67
CA LYS A 138 12.97 -25.58 -31.36
C LYS A 138 13.99 -25.47 -30.25
N ILE A 139 13.66 -24.64 -29.27
CA ILE A 139 14.43 -24.51 -28.03
C ILE A 139 14.28 -25.82 -27.26
N MET A 140 15.40 -26.51 -27.02
CA MET A 140 15.42 -27.72 -26.20
C MET A 140 15.12 -27.36 -24.74
N ALA A 141 13.87 -27.53 -24.33
CA ALA A 141 13.48 -27.40 -22.94
C ALA A 141 13.94 -28.64 -22.15
N PRO A 142 14.33 -28.49 -20.86
CA PRO A 142 14.63 -29.64 -20.02
C PRO A 142 13.43 -30.58 -19.93
N ARG A 143 13.67 -31.88 -19.78
CA ARG A 143 12.63 -32.93 -19.78
C ARG A 143 11.50 -32.68 -18.78
N TYR A 144 11.78 -32.01 -17.66
CA TYR A 144 10.77 -31.69 -16.65
C TYR A 144 9.79 -30.60 -17.09
N PHE A 145 10.18 -29.75 -18.03
CA PHE A 145 9.35 -28.66 -18.57
C PHE A 145 8.54 -29.07 -19.80
N SER A 146 8.70 -30.30 -20.29
CA SER A 146 7.95 -30.82 -21.43
C SER A 146 6.78 -31.73 -21.02
N GLY A 147 5.81 -31.89 -21.94
CA GLY A 147 4.66 -32.77 -21.75
C GLY A 147 3.81 -32.45 -20.52
N ALA A 148 3.27 -33.50 -19.87
CA ALA A 148 2.42 -33.37 -18.69
C ALA A 148 3.16 -32.79 -17.48
N MET A 149 4.45 -33.08 -17.33
CA MET A 149 5.25 -32.60 -16.20
C MET A 149 5.38 -31.07 -16.21
N GLY A 150 5.60 -30.48 -17.39
CA GLY A 150 5.63 -29.01 -17.52
C GLY A 150 4.31 -28.35 -17.09
N VAL A 151 3.18 -28.97 -17.41
CA VAL A 151 1.85 -28.48 -16.98
C VAL A 151 1.72 -28.55 -15.46
N VAL A 152 2.12 -29.66 -14.83
CA VAL A 152 2.09 -29.81 -13.36
C VAL A 152 2.96 -28.74 -12.68
N ILE A 153 4.17 -28.50 -13.18
CA ILE A 153 5.06 -27.46 -12.65
C ILE A 153 4.42 -26.08 -12.78
N GLY A 154 3.84 -25.77 -13.94
CA GLY A 154 3.16 -24.49 -14.14
C GLY A 154 1.98 -24.29 -13.19
N LEU A 155 1.12 -25.30 -13.02
CA LEU A 155 -0.02 -25.26 -12.09
C LEU A 155 0.44 -25.10 -10.63
N LEU A 156 1.45 -25.85 -10.21
CA LEU A 156 2.02 -25.71 -8.88
C LEU A 156 2.56 -24.29 -8.65
N SER A 157 3.22 -23.72 -9.66
CA SER A 157 3.79 -22.37 -9.60
C SER A 157 2.69 -21.30 -9.47
N VAL A 158 1.55 -21.48 -10.15
CA VAL A 158 0.35 -20.63 -9.96
C VAL A 158 -0.16 -20.71 -8.54
N VAL A 159 -0.38 -21.93 -8.02
CA VAL A 159 -0.95 -22.13 -6.68
C VAL A 159 -0.04 -21.49 -5.62
N VAL A 160 1.27 -21.77 -5.67
CA VAL A 160 2.23 -21.20 -4.73
C VAL A 160 2.32 -19.68 -4.87
N GLY A 161 2.38 -19.16 -6.10
CA GLY A 161 2.42 -17.71 -6.34
C GLY A 161 1.18 -17.00 -5.80
N PHE A 162 0.00 -17.58 -6.05
CA PHE A 162 -1.26 -17.07 -5.53
C PHE A 162 -1.30 -17.06 -4.00
N VAL A 163 -0.86 -18.14 -3.35
CA VAL A 163 -0.77 -18.19 -1.87
C VAL A 163 0.18 -17.12 -1.35
N LEU A 164 1.35 -16.94 -1.97
CA LEU A 164 2.32 -15.92 -1.56
C LEU A 164 1.74 -14.50 -1.63
N VAL A 165 1.08 -14.16 -2.74
CA VAL A 165 0.46 -12.84 -2.93
C VAL A 165 -0.67 -12.59 -1.93
N ASN A 166 -1.55 -13.56 -1.71
CA ASN A 166 -2.68 -13.37 -0.79
C ASN A 166 -2.25 -13.39 0.69
N SER A 167 -1.20 -14.14 1.04
CA SER A 167 -0.68 -14.13 2.41
C SER A 167 0.02 -12.82 2.79
N LEU A 168 0.40 -12.00 1.80
CA LEU A 168 1.14 -10.76 2.02
C LEU A 168 0.28 -9.72 2.74
N SER A 169 -0.99 -9.55 2.36
CA SER A 169 -1.89 -8.56 2.97
C SER A 169 -2.08 -8.83 4.47
N GLU A 170 -2.36 -10.08 4.83
CA GLU A 170 -2.50 -10.49 6.24
C GLU A 170 -1.21 -10.27 7.03
N ARG A 171 -0.05 -10.59 6.45
CA ARG A 171 1.24 -10.41 7.13
C ARG A 171 1.60 -8.94 7.30
N VAL A 172 1.40 -8.13 6.26
CA VAL A 172 1.62 -6.68 6.32
C VAL A 172 0.71 -6.06 7.38
N GLN A 173 -0.57 -6.44 7.43
CA GLN A 173 -1.50 -5.96 8.44
C GLN A 173 -1.05 -6.33 9.86
N ARG A 174 -0.68 -7.59 10.12
CA ARG A 174 -0.19 -8.00 11.45
C ARG A 174 1.08 -7.29 11.88
N ILE A 175 2.03 -7.08 10.95
CA ILE A 175 3.26 -6.33 11.25
C ILE A 175 2.92 -4.86 11.53
N THR A 176 2.00 -4.29 10.77
CA THR A 176 1.49 -2.93 10.94
C THR A 176 0.87 -2.79 12.32
N GLU A 177 -0.14 -3.59 12.68
CA GLU A 177 -0.80 -3.53 14.00
C GLU A 177 0.18 -3.66 15.17
N ASN A 178 1.11 -4.62 15.11
CA ASN A 178 2.11 -4.82 16.14
C ASN A 178 3.10 -3.65 16.25
N ARG A 179 3.44 -2.99 15.12
CA ARG A 179 4.39 -1.87 15.10
C ARG A 179 3.75 -0.52 15.39
N PHE A 180 2.52 -0.28 14.95
CA PHE A 180 1.78 0.95 15.27
C PHE A 180 1.37 1.01 16.76
N SER A 181 1.44 -0.11 17.47
CA SER A 181 1.33 -0.14 18.92
C SER A 181 2.60 0.36 19.64
N ALA A 182 3.73 0.47 18.93
CA ALA A 182 4.98 0.98 19.51
C ALA A 182 4.99 2.53 19.52
N PRO A 183 5.37 3.18 20.63
CA PRO A 183 5.30 4.65 20.77
C PRO A 183 6.07 5.42 19.69
N ASP A 184 7.21 4.88 19.25
CA ASP A 184 8.09 5.48 18.25
C ASP A 184 7.45 5.54 16.85
N MET A 185 6.64 4.53 16.51
CA MET A 185 5.96 4.47 15.21
C MET A 185 4.69 5.32 15.20
N GLN A 186 4.03 5.52 16.34
CA GLN A 186 2.91 6.46 16.42
C GLN A 186 3.38 7.88 16.14
N GLU A 187 4.48 8.30 16.76
CA GLU A 187 5.08 9.62 16.51
C GLU A 187 5.43 9.82 15.02
N LYS A 188 6.11 8.85 14.41
CA LYS A 188 6.42 8.92 12.97
C LYS A 188 5.18 8.84 12.08
N GLY A 189 4.18 8.05 12.45
CA GLY A 189 2.92 7.92 11.72
C GLY A 189 2.17 9.25 11.64
N PHE A 190 2.21 10.03 12.73
CA PHE A 190 1.67 11.38 12.78
C PHE A 190 2.43 12.35 11.86
N ASP A 191 3.76 12.40 11.91
CA ASP A 191 4.57 13.24 11.01
C ASP A 191 4.34 12.89 9.53
N ILE A 192 4.31 11.60 9.19
CA ILE A 192 4.01 11.13 7.83
C ILE A 192 2.62 11.59 7.40
N SER A 193 1.61 11.48 8.27
CA SER A 193 0.23 11.90 7.98
C SER A 193 0.16 13.40 7.73
N LEU A 194 0.78 14.21 8.58
CA LEU A 194 0.85 15.67 8.42
C LEU A 194 1.47 16.08 7.10
N ARG A 195 2.60 15.47 6.73
CA ARG A 195 3.30 15.77 5.48
C ARG A 195 2.54 15.32 4.23
N THR A 196 1.82 14.21 4.33
CA THR A 196 1.17 13.57 3.17
C THR A 196 -0.22 14.15 2.92
N TYR A 197 -1.02 14.31 3.98
CA TYR A 197 -2.43 14.70 3.88
C TYR A 197 -2.67 16.16 4.25
N GLY A 198 -1.70 16.82 4.89
CA GLY A 198 -1.88 18.15 5.47
C GLY A 198 -2.55 18.09 6.84
N LEU A 199 -2.55 19.25 7.53
CA LEU A 199 -3.03 19.37 8.89
C LEU A 199 -4.52 19.01 9.04
N THR A 200 -5.39 19.72 8.32
CA THR A 200 -6.86 19.53 8.37
C THR A 200 -7.29 18.07 8.21
N ARG A 201 -6.76 17.36 7.21
CA ARG A 201 -7.11 15.95 6.96
C ARG A 201 -6.55 15.03 8.05
N THR A 202 -5.37 15.33 8.57
CA THR A 202 -4.77 14.57 9.67
C THR A 202 -5.61 14.71 10.94
N LEU A 203 -6.07 15.91 11.28
CA LEU A 203 -6.99 16.12 12.41
C LEU A 203 -8.29 15.33 12.22
N GLY A 204 -8.82 15.27 10.99
CA GLY A 204 -10.00 14.47 10.68
C GLY A 204 -9.80 12.98 10.97
N LEU A 205 -8.64 12.43 10.59
CA LEU A 205 -8.27 11.05 10.91
C LEU A 205 -8.13 10.80 12.42
N VAL A 206 -7.64 11.78 13.18
CA VAL A 206 -7.57 11.71 14.65
C VAL A 206 -8.98 11.65 15.24
N ALA A 207 -9.90 12.51 14.78
CA ALA A 207 -11.28 12.54 15.25
C ALA A 207 -12.02 11.23 14.94
N GLU A 208 -11.84 10.69 13.72
CA GLU A 208 -12.43 9.40 13.30
C GLU A 208 -11.83 8.19 14.06
N GLY A 209 -10.60 8.33 14.57
CA GLY A 209 -9.86 7.24 15.22
C GLY A 209 -10.19 7.01 16.70
N VAL A 210 -11.02 7.85 17.32
CA VAL A 210 -11.41 7.71 18.73
C VAL A 210 -12.84 7.20 18.85
N ASP A 211 -12.98 6.02 19.46
CA ASP A 211 -14.29 5.45 19.77
C ASP A 211 -14.94 6.25 20.92
N VAL A 212 -15.93 7.09 20.59
CA VAL A 212 -16.77 7.81 21.54
C VAL A 212 -18.12 7.10 21.74
N PRO A 213 -18.71 7.12 22.96
CA PRO A 213 -18.33 7.92 24.12
C PRO A 213 -17.23 7.29 24.99
N VAL A 214 -16.36 8.14 25.57
CA VAL A 214 -15.31 7.73 26.52
C VAL A 214 -15.58 8.35 27.89
N LYS A 215 -15.78 7.52 28.92
CA LYS A 215 -15.91 7.96 30.30
C LYS A 215 -14.51 8.14 30.92
N PHE A 216 -14.16 9.38 31.31
CA PHE A 216 -12.90 9.66 32.00
C PHE A 216 -13.04 9.52 33.52
N ASP A 217 -14.16 10.00 34.05
CA ASP A 217 -14.50 9.99 35.46
C ASP A 217 -16.03 10.07 35.63
N ASP A 218 -16.53 10.06 36.87
CA ASP A 218 -17.98 10.12 37.13
C ASP A 218 -18.62 11.45 36.71
N GLY A 219 -17.82 12.51 36.58
CA GLY A 219 -18.26 13.84 36.22
C GLY A 219 -18.11 14.19 34.74
N ARG A 220 -17.32 13.44 33.95
CA ARG A 220 -16.94 13.84 32.58
C ARG A 220 -16.93 12.66 31.59
N ILE A 221 -17.68 12.83 30.51
CA ILE A 221 -17.77 11.89 29.40
C ILE A 221 -17.43 12.63 28.11
N LEU A 222 -16.43 12.18 27.36
CA LEU A 222 -16.19 12.66 25.99
C LEU A 222 -17.27 12.05 25.10
N ILE A 223 -18.14 12.89 24.55
CA ILE A 223 -19.29 12.44 23.75
C ILE A 223 -19.00 12.50 22.26
N ARG A 224 -18.10 13.39 21.82
CA ARG A 224 -17.81 13.60 20.41
C ARG A 224 -16.44 14.26 20.21
N ILE A 225 -15.80 13.95 19.09
CA ILE A 225 -14.67 14.72 18.57
C ILE A 225 -15.05 15.21 17.18
N GLU A 226 -14.86 16.49 16.90
CA GLU A 226 -15.13 17.11 15.60
C GLU A 226 -13.90 17.89 15.12
N THR A 227 -13.88 18.20 13.84
CA THR A 227 -12.84 19.04 13.24
C THR A 227 -13.44 20.22 12.51
N GLU A 228 -12.94 21.41 12.81
CA GLU A 228 -13.29 22.66 12.13
C GLU A 228 -12.02 23.31 11.58
N GLY A 229 -11.71 23.02 10.32
CA GLY A 229 -10.45 23.46 9.69
C GLY A 229 -9.24 22.88 10.41
N ASP A 230 -8.41 23.77 10.97
CA ASP A 230 -7.21 23.40 11.73
C ASP A 230 -7.46 23.27 13.24
N THR A 231 -8.74 23.21 13.65
CA THR A 231 -9.17 23.04 15.04
C THR A 231 -9.76 21.65 15.28
N LEU A 232 -9.29 20.98 16.33
CA LEU A 232 -9.84 19.71 16.81
C LEU A 232 -10.66 19.95 18.08
N LEU A 233 -11.97 19.72 18.01
CA LEU A 233 -12.91 19.98 19.10
C LEU A 233 -13.23 18.69 19.85
N TYR A 234 -12.85 18.64 21.12
CA TYR A 234 -13.25 17.60 22.07
C TYR A 234 -14.45 18.09 22.86
N ILE A 235 -15.61 17.45 22.66
CA ILE A 235 -16.86 17.85 23.29
C ILE A 235 -17.18 16.89 24.43
N TYR A 236 -17.24 17.42 25.64
CA TYR A 236 -17.50 16.67 26.87
C TYR A 236 -18.90 16.96 27.41
N SER A 237 -19.58 15.94 27.93
CA SER A 237 -20.75 16.10 28.80
C SER A 237 -20.33 16.04 30.26
N VAL A 238 -20.66 17.09 31.02
CA VAL A 238 -20.28 17.25 32.43
C VAL A 238 -21.47 17.36 33.39
N VAL A 239 -21.30 16.93 34.65
CA VAL A 239 -22.38 16.90 35.66
C VAL A 239 -22.46 18.19 36.50
N SER A 240 -21.46 19.09 36.45
CA SER A 240 -21.37 20.22 37.38
C SER A 240 -21.88 21.54 36.78
N ASP A 241 -22.83 22.18 37.48
CA ASP A 241 -23.28 23.56 37.19
C ASP A 241 -22.30 24.65 37.68
N ASP A 242 -21.06 24.31 38.09
CA ASP A 242 -20.06 25.30 38.52
C ASP A 242 -18.89 25.46 37.53
N GLY A 243 -18.72 26.67 36.99
CA GLY A 243 -17.57 27.03 36.16
C GLY A 243 -16.21 26.90 36.90
N ALA A 244 -16.24 26.74 38.23
CA ALA A 244 -15.06 26.46 39.06
C ALA A 244 -14.39 25.12 38.72
N SER A 245 -15.13 24.18 38.12
CA SER A 245 -14.62 22.89 37.67
C SER A 245 -13.82 23.00 36.35
N VAL A 246 -14.21 23.89 35.45
CA VAL A 246 -13.51 24.11 34.16
C VAL A 246 -12.10 24.65 34.35
N GLU A 247 -11.92 25.64 35.24
CA GLU A 247 -10.60 26.23 35.49
C GLU A 247 -9.64 25.23 36.15
N ARG A 248 -10.18 24.29 36.94
CA ARG A 248 -9.38 23.17 37.49
C ARG A 248 -8.91 22.23 36.38
N TRP A 249 -9.78 21.90 35.43
CA TRP A 249 -9.42 21.05 34.30
C TRP A 249 -8.47 21.73 33.31
N ARG A 250 -8.60 23.05 33.12
CA ARG A 250 -7.74 23.84 32.21
C ARG A 250 -6.26 23.54 32.44
N ARG A 251 -5.78 23.67 33.68
CA ARG A 251 -4.36 23.39 33.99
C ARG A 251 -3.95 21.96 33.64
N GLY A 252 -4.78 20.98 33.97
CA GLY A 252 -4.49 19.57 33.68
C GLY A 252 -4.50 19.26 32.18
N LEU A 253 -5.44 19.83 31.43
CA LEU A 253 -5.53 19.67 29.98
C LEU A 253 -4.40 20.38 29.25
N THR A 254 -4.09 21.62 29.62
CA THR A 254 -2.94 22.35 29.07
C THR A 254 -1.65 21.56 29.31
N GLN A 255 -1.39 21.13 30.55
CA GLN A 255 -0.20 20.36 30.87
C GLN A 255 -0.17 19.01 30.13
N GLY A 256 -1.30 18.30 30.08
CA GLY A 256 -1.40 17.00 29.40
C GLY A 256 -1.17 17.10 27.89
N ASN A 257 -1.77 18.09 27.24
CA ASN A 257 -1.65 18.26 25.79
C ASN A 257 -0.28 18.84 25.40
N CYS A 258 0.24 19.82 26.13
CA CYS A 258 1.54 20.41 25.81
C CYS A 258 2.72 19.45 26.08
N ASN A 259 2.57 18.50 27.01
CA ASN A 259 3.58 17.47 27.28
C ASN A 259 3.44 16.22 26.38
N ASN A 260 2.35 16.10 25.62
CA ASN A 260 2.17 15.00 24.68
C ASN A 260 2.97 15.29 23.40
N ALA A 261 3.96 14.45 23.09
CA ALA A 261 4.84 14.64 21.93
C ALA A 261 4.09 14.67 20.59
N GLN A 262 3.03 13.88 20.43
CA GLN A 262 2.23 13.83 19.19
C GLN A 262 1.42 15.12 19.02
N LEU A 263 0.77 15.60 20.08
CA LEU A 263 0.00 16.85 20.03
C LEU A 263 0.90 18.07 19.87
N ARG A 264 2.11 18.03 20.44
CA ARG A 264 3.12 19.06 20.23
C ARG A 264 3.46 19.25 18.75
N GLN A 265 3.60 18.15 17.99
CA GLN A 265 3.82 18.23 16.54
C GLN A 265 2.63 18.86 15.80
N LEU A 266 1.40 18.62 16.25
CA LEU A 266 0.21 19.26 15.70
C LEU A 266 0.23 20.77 15.95
N PHE A 267 0.54 21.19 17.17
CA PHE A 267 0.64 22.62 17.52
C PHE A 267 1.78 23.31 16.75
N GLU A 268 2.93 22.66 16.58
CA GLU A 268 4.03 23.17 15.73
C GLU A 268 3.61 23.30 14.26
N ALA A 269 2.71 22.44 13.79
CA ALA A 269 2.11 22.52 12.46
C ALA A 269 0.96 23.54 12.35
N GLY A 270 0.57 24.20 13.44
CA GLY A 270 -0.48 25.24 13.48
C GLY A 270 -1.86 24.77 13.93
N ALA A 271 -1.98 23.56 14.49
CA ALA A 271 -3.25 23.06 15.01
C ALA A 271 -3.71 23.83 16.25
N THR A 272 -5.02 23.88 16.45
CA THR A 272 -5.66 24.31 17.69
C THR A 272 -6.47 23.15 18.26
N ILE A 273 -6.41 22.91 19.56
CA ILE A 273 -7.25 21.93 20.24
C ILE A 273 -8.18 22.66 21.18
N GLU A 274 -9.47 22.42 21.04
CA GLU A 274 -10.49 22.98 21.92
C GLU A 274 -11.18 21.89 22.72
N HIS A 275 -11.30 22.10 24.02
CA HIS A 275 -12.11 21.28 24.91
C HIS A 275 -13.36 22.06 25.28
N VAL A 276 -14.50 21.62 24.76
CA VAL A 276 -15.82 22.22 24.99
C VAL A 276 -16.55 21.38 26.02
N PHE A 277 -17.00 22.00 27.11
CA PHE A 277 -17.73 21.33 28.18
C PHE A 277 -19.20 21.72 28.09
N LEU A 278 -20.07 20.73 27.89
CA LEU A 278 -21.51 20.90 27.83
C LEU A 278 -22.15 20.35 29.12
N SER A 279 -23.02 21.14 29.74
CA SER A 279 -23.79 20.68 30.89
C SER A 279 -24.70 19.52 30.48
N ARG A 280 -24.74 18.47 31.31
CA ARG A 280 -25.60 17.31 31.07
C ARG A 280 -27.08 17.60 31.28
N SER A 281 -27.41 18.65 32.04
CA SER A 281 -28.80 18.96 32.38
C SER A 281 -29.54 19.65 31.23
N ASP A 282 -28.87 20.53 30.49
CA ASP A 282 -29.48 21.39 29.47
C ASP A 282 -28.72 21.45 28.13
N GLY A 283 -27.50 20.90 28.07
CA GLY A 283 -26.67 20.88 26.86
C GLY A 283 -25.97 22.20 26.53
N TYR A 284 -26.05 23.22 27.39
CA TYR A 284 -25.36 24.49 27.19
C TYR A 284 -23.87 24.39 27.47
N GLU A 285 -23.08 25.28 26.84
CA GLU A 285 -21.63 25.35 27.04
C GLU A 285 -21.30 25.95 28.42
N ASP A 286 -20.80 25.12 29.34
CA ASP A 286 -20.31 25.53 30.66
C ASP A 286 -18.93 26.17 30.59
N GLY A 287 -18.16 25.85 29.55
CA GLY A 287 -16.88 26.49 29.29
C GLY A 287 -16.08 25.86 28.16
N ARG A 288 -14.99 26.56 27.82
CA ARG A 288 -14.05 26.18 26.77
C ARG A 288 -12.61 26.34 27.22
N VAL A 289 -11.77 25.39 26.83
CA VAL A 289 -10.32 25.46 26.99
C VAL A 289 -9.69 25.30 25.62
N THR A 290 -9.13 26.38 25.09
CA THR A 290 -8.37 26.41 23.85
C THR A 290 -6.89 26.21 24.17
N ILE A 291 -6.24 25.32 23.43
CA ILE A 291 -4.82 25.00 23.57
C ILE A 291 -4.21 25.03 22.17
N ASP A 292 -3.20 25.85 22.02
CA ASP A 292 -2.49 26.10 20.79
C ASP A 292 -0.98 26.23 21.05
N ARG A 293 -0.27 26.63 20.00
CA ARG A 293 1.16 26.89 20.04
C ARG A 293 1.56 27.89 21.14
N GLU A 294 0.85 29.02 21.26
CA GLU A 294 1.16 30.07 22.23
C GLU A 294 0.95 29.59 23.66
N THR A 295 -0.15 28.87 23.89
CA THR A 295 -0.51 28.26 25.18
C THR A 295 0.57 27.27 25.65
N CYS A 296 1.19 26.54 24.72
CA CYS A 296 2.27 25.60 25.02
C CYS A 296 3.68 26.21 25.04
N GLY A 297 3.85 27.48 24.64
CA GLY A 297 5.14 28.17 24.61
C GLY A 297 6.14 27.60 23.60
N ILE A 298 5.66 27.14 22.44
CA ILE A 298 6.45 26.53 21.36
C ILE A 298 6.45 27.36 20.07
#